data_AF-A0A327NL37-F1
#
_entry.id   AF-A0A327NL37-F1
#
_cell.length_a   1.000
_cell.length_b   1.000
_cell.length_c   1.000
_cell.angle_alpha   90.00
_cell.angle_beta   90.00
_cell.angle_gamma   90.00
#
_symmetry.space_group_name_H-M   'P 1'
#
loop_
_entity.id
_entity.type
_entity.pdbx_description
1 polymer ?
#
loop_
_entity_poly.entity_id
_entity_poly.type
_entity_poly.pdbx_seq_one_letter_code
_entity_poly.pdbx_strand_id
1 'polypeptide(L)'
;MPTLLLAFANSDIPAERLDTLTAEYEGVSSALRDRAGQQDFIIVSNPIAKKVSFTEDLRVHEQDICLFLFSGHAGRDRLHFEDGPGFASGIGELLKKSKNLKVVILNGCSTVGQVNLLIKLGIPIVIATSSPVGDETATKFSIALFRELSQQKVSIREAFERAISAAKYATGQIPINNFTSETDKTNEDGISGDENLIHIIESSRGLDTGEKENDNDKPLWGLYCQEKNKDLLESWHLPTKFRNIGGSGER
;
A
#
# COMPACT_ATOMS: atom_id res chain seq x y z
N MET A 1 14.33 -16.22 1.40
CA MET A 1 12.92 -16.54 1.80
C MET A 1 12.11 -15.26 1.65
N PRO A 2 10.85 -15.28 1.18
CA PRO A 2 10.10 -14.05 0.97
C PRO A 2 10.10 -13.16 2.21
N THR A 3 10.41 -11.87 2.01
CA THR A 3 10.63 -10.91 3.09
C THR A 3 9.69 -9.72 2.94
N LEU A 4 9.05 -9.33 4.04
CA LEU A 4 8.28 -8.11 4.17
C LEU A 4 9.15 -7.07 4.87
N LEU A 5 9.45 -5.97 4.18
CA LEU A 5 10.18 -4.83 4.76
C LEU A 5 9.19 -3.77 5.22
N LEU A 6 9.15 -3.49 6.52
CA LEU A 6 8.20 -2.55 7.13
C LEU A 6 8.97 -1.40 7.80
N ALA A 7 8.79 -0.17 7.33
CA ALA A 7 9.44 1.02 7.85
C ALA A 7 8.38 1.98 8.43
N PHE A 8 8.52 2.30 9.71
CA PHE A 8 7.70 3.29 10.41
C PHE A 8 8.60 4.44 10.82
N ALA A 9 8.27 5.66 10.41
CA ALA A 9 9.05 6.86 10.73
C ALA A 9 8.17 7.94 11.33
N ASN A 10 8.62 8.52 12.44
CA ASN A 10 7.91 9.59 13.12
C ASN A 10 8.77 10.87 13.15
N SER A 11 8.15 11.99 13.49
CA SER A 11 8.88 13.23 13.76
C SER A 11 9.43 13.22 15.19
N ASP A 12 10.65 13.72 15.35
CA ASP A 12 11.20 14.03 16.68
C ASP A 12 10.63 15.34 17.25
N ILE A 13 9.91 16.12 16.43
CA ILE A 13 9.22 17.33 16.84
C ILE A 13 7.87 16.94 17.46
N PRO A 14 7.61 17.19 18.77
CA PRO A 14 6.41 16.71 19.44
C PRO A 14 5.08 17.09 18.78
N ALA A 15 4.99 18.31 18.24
CA ALA A 15 3.78 18.81 17.58
C ALA A 15 3.51 18.17 16.20
N GLU A 16 4.51 17.52 15.63
CA GLU A 16 4.43 16.83 14.34
C GLU A 16 4.40 15.30 14.53
N ARG A 17 4.25 14.80 15.76
CA ARG A 17 4.22 13.36 15.97
C ARG A 17 2.92 12.77 15.44
N LEU A 18 3.04 11.60 14.83
CA LEU A 18 1.92 10.72 14.52
C LEU A 18 1.69 9.85 15.76
N ASP A 19 0.70 10.23 16.56
CA ASP A 19 0.43 9.63 17.88
C ASP A 19 0.02 8.15 17.76
N THR A 20 -0.65 7.77 16.67
CA THR A 20 -1.15 6.40 16.46
C THR A 20 -0.17 5.49 15.73
N LEU A 21 0.98 6.01 15.26
CA LEU A 21 1.97 5.22 14.50
C LEU A 21 2.51 4.01 15.29
N THR A 22 2.64 4.14 16.61
CA THR A 22 3.03 3.00 17.47
C THR A 22 1.95 1.92 17.46
N ALA A 23 0.68 2.31 17.57
CA ALA A 23 -0.44 1.39 17.49
C ALA A 23 -0.57 0.75 16.09
N GLU A 24 -0.24 1.48 15.02
CA GLU A 24 -0.13 0.93 13.68
C GLU A 24 0.92 -0.17 13.60
N TYR A 25 2.14 0.12 14.04
CA TYR A 25 3.24 -0.86 14.05
C TYR A 25 2.86 -2.13 14.83
N GLU A 26 2.31 -1.99 16.03
CA GLU A 26 1.89 -3.13 16.86
C GLU A 26 0.74 -3.91 16.21
N GLY A 27 -0.23 -3.22 15.63
CA GLY A 27 -1.37 -3.83 14.97
C GLY A 27 -0.99 -4.61 13.70
N VAL A 28 -0.12 -4.04 12.86
CA VAL A 28 0.43 -4.70 11.67
C VAL A 28 1.29 -5.90 12.08
N SER A 29 2.16 -5.74 13.07
CA SER A 29 3.00 -6.82 13.59
C SER A 29 2.17 -7.97 14.16
N SER A 30 1.07 -7.65 14.86
CA SER A 30 0.13 -8.62 15.40
C SER A 30 -0.58 -9.39 14.29
N ALA A 31 -1.04 -8.70 13.23
CA ALA A 31 -1.73 -9.33 12.10
C ALA A 31 -0.86 -10.37 11.39
N LEU A 32 0.44 -10.10 11.25
CA LEU A 32 1.39 -10.96 10.53
C LEU A 32 1.99 -12.08 11.40
N ARG A 33 1.86 -11.99 12.72
CA ARG A 33 2.58 -12.82 13.70
C ARG A 33 2.44 -14.32 13.46
N ASP A 34 1.21 -14.78 13.26
CA ASP A 34 0.92 -16.21 13.16
C ASP A 34 1.55 -16.81 11.89
N ARG A 35 1.50 -16.10 10.76
CA ARG A 35 2.09 -16.56 9.49
C ARG A 35 3.61 -16.47 9.47
N ALA A 36 4.18 -15.44 10.09
CA ALA A 36 5.62 -15.37 10.32
C ALA A 36 6.10 -16.54 11.21
N GLY A 37 5.35 -16.86 12.27
CA GLY A 37 5.62 -18.03 13.13
C GLY A 37 5.54 -19.38 12.39
N GLN A 38 4.70 -19.45 11.35
CA GLN A 38 4.62 -20.60 10.43
C GLN A 38 5.70 -20.61 9.35
N GLN A 39 6.58 -19.59 9.33
CA GLN A 39 7.65 -19.41 8.35
C GLN A 39 7.15 -19.26 6.91
N ASP A 40 5.98 -18.62 6.73
CA ASP A 40 5.49 -18.25 5.41
C ASP A 40 6.37 -17.16 4.76
N PHE A 41 6.94 -16.28 5.59
CA PHE A 41 7.83 -15.17 5.22
C PHE A 41 8.63 -14.70 6.45
N ILE A 42 9.67 -13.89 6.23
CA ILE A 42 10.34 -13.08 7.26
C ILE A 42 9.72 -11.68 7.30
N ILE A 43 9.68 -11.10 8.50
CA ILE A 43 9.38 -9.68 8.70
C ILE A 43 10.69 -8.99 9.10
N VAL A 44 11.10 -7.99 8.33
CA VAL A 44 12.14 -7.02 8.69
C VAL A 44 11.43 -5.71 8.99
N SER A 45 11.38 -5.33 10.27
CA SER A 45 10.60 -4.17 10.71
C SER A 45 11.45 -3.15 11.46
N ASN A 46 11.33 -1.89 11.06
CA ASN A 46 11.94 -0.73 11.73
C ASN A 46 10.84 0.17 12.29
N PRO A 47 10.58 0.16 13.61
CA PRO A 47 9.61 1.06 14.24
C PRO A 47 10.10 2.52 14.33
N ILE A 48 11.39 2.74 14.07
CA ILE A 48 12.16 4.00 14.19
C ILE A 48 13.02 4.10 12.92
N ALA A 49 12.39 4.24 11.76
CA ALA A 49 13.05 4.09 10.47
C ALA A 49 13.94 5.30 10.15
N LYS A 50 15.22 5.01 9.92
CA LYS A 50 16.26 5.94 9.45
C LYS A 50 16.66 5.57 8.03
N LYS A 51 17.15 6.52 7.24
CA LYS A 51 17.66 6.25 5.89
C LYS A 51 18.78 5.23 5.93
N VAL A 52 19.70 5.33 6.89
CA VAL A 52 20.83 4.40 7.01
C VAL A 52 20.35 2.97 7.21
N SER A 53 19.43 2.73 8.15
CA SER A 53 18.87 1.39 8.39
C SER A 53 18.07 0.91 7.19
N PHE A 54 17.25 1.77 6.59
CA PHE A 54 16.49 1.45 5.38
C PHE A 54 17.38 1.01 4.21
N THR A 55 18.47 1.73 3.94
CA THR A 55 19.41 1.35 2.87
C THR A 55 20.14 0.04 3.17
N GLU A 56 20.43 -0.23 4.44
CA GLU A 56 21.07 -1.47 4.84
C GLU A 56 20.12 -2.66 4.71
N ASP A 57 18.88 -2.54 5.19
CA ASP A 57 17.88 -3.61 5.09
C ASP A 57 17.59 -3.97 3.63
N LEU A 58 17.46 -2.96 2.77
CA LEU A 58 17.31 -3.17 1.32
C LEU A 58 18.49 -3.93 0.72
N ARG A 59 19.72 -3.63 1.16
CA ARG A 59 20.93 -4.30 0.68
C ARG A 59 21.02 -5.74 1.18
N VAL A 60 20.75 -5.96 2.46
CA VAL A 60 20.82 -7.29 3.10
C VAL A 60 19.75 -8.23 2.54
N HIS A 61 18.55 -7.71 2.30
CA HIS A 61 17.40 -8.50 1.85
C HIS A 61 17.03 -8.29 0.37
N GLU A 62 17.93 -7.69 -0.43
CA GLU A 62 17.67 -7.25 -1.81
C GLU A 62 16.98 -8.34 -2.66
N GLN A 63 17.44 -9.58 -2.55
CA GLN A 63 16.93 -10.68 -3.37
C GLN A 63 15.63 -11.30 -2.83
N ASP A 64 15.19 -10.94 -1.63
CA ASP A 64 14.12 -11.63 -0.92
C ASP A 64 12.90 -10.74 -0.63
N ILE A 65 13.05 -9.42 -0.69
CA ILE A 65 11.95 -8.47 -0.44
C ILE A 65 10.87 -8.66 -1.50
N CYS A 66 9.65 -8.95 -1.05
CA CYS A 66 8.47 -9.08 -1.91
C CYS A 66 7.41 -8.00 -1.68
N LEU A 67 7.42 -7.38 -0.49
CA LEU A 67 6.55 -6.26 -0.14
C LEU A 67 7.35 -5.24 0.69
N PHE A 68 7.14 -3.96 0.40
CA PHE A 68 7.65 -2.85 1.19
C PHE A 68 6.49 -1.99 1.69
N LEU A 69 6.45 -1.70 2.99
CA LEU A 69 5.59 -0.70 3.61
C LEU A 69 6.45 0.44 4.13
N PHE A 70 6.06 1.67 3.81
CA PHE A 70 6.43 2.86 4.56
C PHE A 70 5.18 3.43 5.23
N SER A 71 5.25 3.70 6.54
CA SER A 71 4.25 4.51 7.25
C SER A 71 4.92 5.66 7.98
N GLY A 72 4.37 6.86 7.85
CA GLY A 72 4.94 8.06 8.44
C GLY A 72 4.66 9.32 7.63
N HIS A 73 5.39 10.39 7.96
CA HIS A 73 5.32 11.62 7.18
C HIS A 73 5.85 11.43 5.76
N ALA A 74 5.10 11.97 4.80
CA ALA A 74 5.45 11.90 3.40
C ALA A 74 5.00 13.18 2.68
N GLY A 75 5.57 13.38 1.49
CA GLY A 75 5.14 14.40 0.56
C GLY A 75 5.17 13.88 -0.86
N ARG A 76 4.87 14.78 -1.80
CA ARG A 76 4.77 14.46 -3.23
C ARG A 76 6.04 13.79 -3.80
N ASP A 77 7.21 14.14 -3.30
CA ASP A 77 8.52 13.75 -3.84
C ASP A 77 9.46 13.11 -2.81
N ARG A 78 9.00 12.86 -1.57
CA ARG A 78 9.85 12.39 -0.47
C ARG A 78 9.09 11.62 0.60
N LEU A 79 9.81 10.74 1.28
CA LEU A 79 9.41 10.13 2.55
C LEU A 79 10.26 10.75 3.67
N HIS A 80 9.69 10.97 4.85
CA HIS A 80 10.41 11.53 5.99
C HIS A 80 10.85 10.41 6.91
N PHE A 81 12.16 10.16 6.97
CA PHE A 81 12.78 9.29 7.96
C PHE A 81 13.22 10.13 9.17
N GLU A 82 13.53 9.48 10.29
CA GLU A 82 13.96 10.20 11.49
C GLU A 82 15.28 10.98 11.30
N ASP A 83 16.16 10.51 10.42
CA ASP A 83 17.41 11.19 10.05
C ASP A 83 17.26 12.09 8.80
N GLY A 84 16.02 12.48 8.49
CA GLY A 84 15.68 13.48 7.47
C GLY A 84 15.03 12.90 6.21
N PRO A 85 14.81 13.75 5.18
CA PRO A 85 14.05 13.34 4.00
C PRO A 85 14.83 12.34 3.14
N GLY A 86 14.12 11.32 2.64
CA GLY A 86 14.53 10.45 1.56
C GLY A 86 13.72 10.77 0.30
N PHE A 87 14.38 11.15 -0.78
CA PHE A 87 13.70 11.53 -2.02
C PHE A 87 13.20 10.31 -2.80
N ALA A 88 12.01 10.42 -3.38
CA ALA A 88 11.32 9.34 -4.08
C ALA A 88 12.15 8.73 -5.23
N SER A 89 12.98 9.53 -5.90
CA SER A 89 13.91 9.04 -6.94
C SER A 89 14.96 8.10 -6.39
N GLY A 90 15.65 8.48 -5.32
CA GLY A 90 16.63 7.61 -4.68
C GLY A 90 15.98 6.35 -4.10
N ILE A 91 14.82 6.50 -3.46
CA ILE A 91 14.06 5.37 -2.90
C ILE A 91 13.64 4.41 -4.01
N GLY A 92 13.08 4.92 -5.11
CA GLY A 92 12.68 4.11 -6.25
C GLY A 92 13.85 3.34 -6.87
N GLU A 93 15.00 3.97 -7.05
CA GLU A 93 16.21 3.31 -7.59
C GLU A 93 16.73 2.22 -6.66
N LEU A 94 16.63 2.40 -5.35
CA LEU A 94 16.97 1.36 -4.38
C LEU A 94 15.99 0.20 -4.43
N LEU A 95 14.68 0.48 -4.43
CA LEU A 95 13.61 -0.53 -4.48
C LEU A 95 13.67 -1.36 -5.76
N LYS A 96 14.00 -0.75 -6.90
CA LYS A 96 14.14 -1.42 -8.20
C LYS A 96 15.17 -2.55 -8.19
N LYS A 97 16.17 -2.50 -7.31
CA LYS A 97 17.16 -3.58 -7.17
C LYS A 97 16.55 -4.86 -6.61
N SER A 98 15.45 -4.73 -5.85
CA SER A 98 14.72 -5.86 -5.27
C SER A 98 13.82 -6.53 -6.31
N LYS A 99 14.37 -7.46 -7.10
CA LYS A 99 13.67 -8.08 -8.25
C LYS A 99 12.38 -8.82 -7.88
N ASN A 100 12.29 -9.27 -6.64
CA ASN A 100 11.12 -9.98 -6.11
C ASN A 100 10.05 -9.05 -5.53
N LEU A 101 10.32 -7.74 -5.43
CA LEU A 101 9.38 -6.75 -4.91
C LEU A 101 8.19 -6.65 -5.87
N LYS A 102 6.99 -6.93 -5.33
CA LYS A 102 5.73 -6.86 -6.09
C LYS A 102 4.84 -5.72 -5.62
N VAL A 103 4.84 -5.42 -4.33
CA VAL A 103 3.93 -4.46 -3.72
C VAL A 103 4.71 -3.42 -2.91
N VAL A 104 4.45 -2.15 -3.19
CA VAL A 104 4.90 -1.02 -2.36
C VAL A 104 3.69 -0.33 -1.76
N ILE A 105 3.69 -0.10 -0.45
CA ILE A 105 2.62 0.59 0.27
C ILE A 105 3.22 1.87 0.88
N LEU A 106 2.71 3.03 0.47
CA LEU A 106 3.09 4.33 0.98
C LEU A 106 1.94 4.90 1.84
N ASN A 107 1.97 4.58 3.14
CA ASN A 107 0.99 5.04 4.11
C ASN A 107 1.43 6.36 4.77
N GLY A 108 1.41 7.43 3.98
CA GLY A 108 1.72 8.79 4.42
C GLY A 108 1.05 9.79 3.49
N CYS A 109 0.81 11.02 3.96
CA CYS A 109 0.05 12.01 3.19
C CYS A 109 0.65 12.33 1.82
N SER A 110 -0.22 12.48 0.81
CA SER A 110 0.11 13.00 -0.53
C SER A 110 1.20 12.23 -1.28
N THR A 111 1.19 10.89 -1.19
CA THR A 111 2.21 10.02 -1.80
C THR A 111 1.93 9.66 -3.26
N VAL A 112 0.76 9.99 -3.80
CA VAL A 112 0.41 9.77 -5.22
C VAL A 112 1.44 10.34 -6.21
N GLY A 113 2.13 11.44 -5.86
CA GLY A 113 3.19 12.02 -6.68
C GLY A 113 4.38 11.07 -6.94
N GLN A 114 4.55 10.06 -6.08
CA GLN A 114 5.62 9.06 -6.19
C GLN A 114 5.20 7.85 -7.03
N VAL A 115 3.90 7.64 -7.24
CA VAL A 115 3.35 6.44 -7.92
C VAL A 115 3.91 6.32 -9.34
N ASN A 116 3.81 7.38 -10.15
CA ASN A 116 4.28 7.36 -11.54
C ASN A 116 5.75 6.94 -11.65
N LEU A 117 6.58 7.41 -10.72
CA LEU A 117 7.99 7.08 -10.67
C LEU A 117 8.21 5.60 -10.33
N LEU A 118 7.58 5.11 -9.27
CA LEU A 118 7.69 3.71 -8.85
C LEU A 118 7.20 2.74 -9.94
N ILE A 119 6.08 3.07 -10.56
CA ILE A 119 5.51 2.32 -11.69
C ILE A 119 6.47 2.32 -12.89
N LYS A 120 7.03 3.49 -13.26
CA LYS A 120 8.03 3.60 -14.36
C LYS A 120 9.30 2.81 -14.07
N LEU A 121 9.68 2.68 -12.80
CA LEU A 121 10.84 1.87 -12.36
C LEU A 121 10.55 0.37 -12.33
N GLY A 122 9.32 -0.04 -12.65
CA GLY A 122 8.94 -1.45 -12.80
C GLY A 122 8.35 -2.08 -11.54
N ILE A 123 8.04 -1.29 -10.51
CA ILE A 123 7.29 -1.79 -9.35
C ILE A 123 5.90 -2.22 -9.81
N PRO A 124 5.47 -3.48 -9.59
CA PRO A 124 4.23 -3.97 -10.18
C PRO A 124 2.95 -3.33 -9.62
N ILE A 125 2.89 -3.18 -8.30
CA ILE A 125 1.72 -2.69 -7.57
C ILE A 125 2.17 -1.64 -6.54
N VAL A 126 1.48 -0.52 -6.52
CA VAL A 126 1.68 0.56 -5.54
C VAL A 126 0.34 0.88 -4.88
N ILE A 127 0.31 0.92 -3.56
CA ILE A 127 -0.78 1.51 -2.77
C ILE A 127 -0.26 2.82 -2.20
N ALA A 128 -0.96 3.92 -2.47
CA ALA A 128 -0.54 5.25 -2.02
C ALA A 128 -1.75 6.10 -1.65
N THR A 129 -1.54 7.16 -0.87
CA THR A 129 -2.59 8.13 -0.55
C THR A 129 -2.71 9.17 -1.67
N SER A 130 -3.95 9.42 -2.09
CA SER A 130 -4.32 10.43 -3.10
C SER A 130 -4.64 11.79 -2.47
N SER A 131 -5.07 11.78 -1.20
CA SER A 131 -5.50 12.97 -0.44
C SER A 131 -4.89 12.97 0.97
N PRO A 132 -4.89 14.12 1.67
CA PRO A 132 -4.53 14.15 3.09
C PRO A 132 -5.39 13.15 3.88
N VAL A 133 -4.72 12.36 4.73
CA VAL A 133 -5.37 11.35 5.56
C VAL A 133 -5.08 11.62 7.03
N GLY A 134 -6.09 11.47 7.89
CA GLY A 134 -5.91 11.58 9.33
C GLY A 134 -5.11 10.39 9.87
N ASP A 135 -4.29 10.64 10.89
CA ASP A 135 -3.40 9.64 11.51
C ASP A 135 -4.16 8.36 11.94
N GLU A 136 -5.31 8.52 12.63
CA GLU A 136 -6.14 7.39 13.05
C GLU A 136 -6.71 6.60 11.86
N THR A 137 -7.13 7.29 10.78
CA THR A 137 -7.63 6.64 9.56
C THR A 137 -6.53 5.84 8.88
N ALA A 138 -5.31 6.40 8.81
CA ALA A 138 -4.15 5.72 8.22
C ALA A 138 -3.75 4.49 9.01
N THR A 139 -3.73 4.60 10.34
CA THR A 139 -3.50 3.46 11.24
C THR A 139 -4.53 2.36 11.04
N LYS A 140 -5.82 2.70 11.01
CA LYS A 140 -6.90 1.72 10.82
C LYS A 140 -6.84 1.03 9.46
N PHE A 141 -6.57 1.78 8.40
CA PHE A 141 -6.39 1.24 7.05
C PHE A 141 -5.27 0.21 7.01
N SER A 142 -4.08 0.57 7.50
CA SER A 142 -2.91 -0.29 7.48
C SER A 142 -3.12 -1.59 8.28
N ILE A 143 -3.66 -1.48 9.50
CA ILE A 143 -3.98 -2.65 10.32
C ILE A 143 -5.01 -3.54 9.62
N ALA A 144 -6.08 -2.97 9.05
CA ALA A 144 -7.10 -3.74 8.33
C ALA A 144 -6.51 -4.44 7.10
N LEU A 145 -5.69 -3.74 6.30
CA LEU A 145 -5.03 -4.28 5.12
C LEU A 145 -4.18 -5.49 5.47
N PHE A 146 -3.32 -5.38 6.49
CA PHE A 146 -2.45 -6.49 6.88
C PHE A 146 -3.22 -7.64 7.55
N ARG A 147 -4.35 -7.38 8.22
CA ARG A 147 -5.24 -8.45 8.71
C ARG A 147 -5.87 -9.24 7.57
N GLU A 148 -6.33 -8.55 6.53
CA GLU A 148 -6.90 -9.21 5.34
C GLU A 148 -5.83 -9.95 4.54
N LEU A 149 -4.67 -9.33 4.29
CA LEU A 149 -3.54 -9.98 3.61
C LEU A 149 -3.03 -11.22 4.35
N SER A 150 -3.16 -11.24 5.68
CA SER A 150 -2.76 -12.38 6.51
C SER A 150 -3.74 -13.56 6.37
N GLN A 151 -4.94 -13.35 5.84
CA GLN A 151 -5.81 -14.47 5.48
C GLN A 151 -5.22 -15.26 4.31
N GLN A 152 -5.41 -16.57 4.30
CA GLN A 152 -4.94 -17.39 3.19
C GLN A 152 -5.75 -17.09 1.93
N LYS A 153 -5.05 -16.95 0.79
CA LYS A 153 -5.63 -16.77 -0.55
C LYS A 153 -6.44 -15.49 -0.77
N VAL A 154 -6.38 -14.52 0.12
CA VAL A 154 -6.95 -13.19 -0.13
C VAL A 154 -6.00 -12.41 -1.03
N SER A 155 -6.51 -11.92 -2.16
CA SER A 155 -5.73 -11.13 -3.11
C SER A 155 -5.44 -9.72 -2.58
N ILE A 156 -4.44 -9.05 -3.13
CA ILE A 156 -4.15 -7.65 -2.79
C ILE A 156 -5.32 -6.72 -3.10
N ARG A 157 -6.06 -6.94 -4.19
CA ARG A 157 -7.27 -6.16 -4.47
C ARG A 157 -8.30 -6.36 -3.38
N GLU A 158 -8.64 -7.61 -3.06
CA GLU A 158 -9.67 -7.92 -2.09
C GLU A 158 -9.29 -7.38 -0.70
N ALA A 159 -8.03 -7.55 -0.29
CA ALA A 159 -7.52 -6.99 0.95
C ALA A 159 -7.60 -5.46 0.97
N PHE A 160 -7.24 -4.80 -0.14
CA PHE A 160 -7.35 -3.34 -0.28
C PHE A 160 -8.79 -2.86 -0.16
N GLU A 161 -9.74 -3.44 -0.90
CA GLU A 161 -11.15 -3.03 -0.88
C GLU A 161 -11.79 -3.20 0.51
N ARG A 162 -11.47 -4.29 1.19
CA ARG A 162 -11.91 -4.55 2.57
C ARG A 162 -11.28 -3.58 3.58
N ALA A 163 -9.99 -3.28 3.43
CA ALA A 163 -9.28 -2.32 4.28
C ALA A 163 -9.83 -0.90 4.16
N ILE A 164 -10.15 -0.45 2.94
CA ILE A 164 -10.81 0.84 2.72
C ILE A 164 -12.18 0.88 3.42
N SER A 165 -12.96 -0.19 3.28
CA SER A 165 -14.27 -0.28 3.92
C SER A 165 -14.16 -0.20 5.45
N ALA A 166 -13.18 -0.89 6.04
CA ALA A 166 -12.92 -0.84 7.48
C ALA A 166 -12.47 0.55 7.96
N ALA A 167 -11.57 1.21 7.21
CA ALA A 167 -11.11 2.56 7.52
C ALA A 167 -12.27 3.56 7.49
N LYS A 168 -13.09 3.55 6.43
CA LYS A 168 -14.28 4.41 6.29
C LYS A 168 -15.27 4.20 7.43
N TYR A 169 -15.59 2.94 7.75
CA TYR A 169 -16.51 2.61 8.86
C TYR A 169 -16.02 3.16 10.19
N ALA A 170 -14.74 2.99 10.48
CA ALA A 170 -14.18 3.32 11.79
C ALA A 170 -13.89 4.81 11.99
N THR A 171 -13.87 5.63 10.93
CA THR A 171 -13.61 7.08 11.03
C THR A 171 -14.78 7.96 10.60
N GLY A 172 -15.94 7.36 10.27
CA GLY A 172 -17.17 8.10 9.97
C GLY A 172 -17.12 8.95 8.70
N GLN A 173 -16.13 8.74 7.82
CA GLN A 173 -16.13 9.36 6.50
C GLN A 173 -17.16 8.64 5.63
N ILE A 174 -18.38 9.19 5.59
CA ILE A 174 -19.47 8.75 4.72
C ILE A 174 -19.34 9.53 3.41
N PRO A 175 -19.09 8.90 2.25
CA PRO A 175 -19.46 9.51 0.98
C PRO A 175 -20.99 9.52 0.93
N ILE A 176 -21.58 10.70 0.87
CA ILE A 176 -23.03 10.88 0.85
C ILE A 176 -23.51 10.46 -0.54
N ASN A 177 -23.98 9.22 -0.72
CA ASN A 177 -24.58 8.77 -1.98
C ASN A 177 -25.88 9.55 -2.24
N ASN A 178 -25.96 10.27 -3.36
CA ASN A 178 -27.24 10.53 -4.02
C ASN A 178 -27.54 9.42 -5.02
N PHE A 179 -28.53 8.59 -4.67
CA PHE A 179 -29.23 7.69 -5.57
C PHE A 179 -30.02 8.50 -6.61
N THR A 180 -29.71 8.40 -7.90
CA THR A 180 -30.71 8.35 -8.99
C THR A 180 -30.07 7.89 -10.30
N SER A 181 -30.79 6.98 -10.98
CA SER A 181 -30.56 6.51 -12.34
C SER A 181 -30.91 7.57 -13.38
N GLU A 182 -30.07 7.77 -14.41
CA GLU A 182 -30.42 7.72 -15.84
C GLU A 182 -29.41 8.48 -16.74
N THR A 183 -29.00 7.77 -17.79
CA THR A 183 -28.72 8.15 -19.20
C THR A 183 -27.84 9.36 -19.58
N ASP A 184 -26.77 8.98 -20.30
CA ASP A 184 -26.28 9.52 -21.58
C ASP A 184 -25.25 10.69 -21.64
N LYS A 185 -24.24 10.41 -22.49
CA LYS A 185 -23.44 11.30 -23.36
C LYS A 185 -22.17 12.01 -22.84
N THR A 186 -21.04 11.45 -23.30
CA THR A 186 -19.91 12.06 -24.04
C THR A 186 -19.41 13.45 -23.65
N ASN A 187 -18.12 13.55 -23.25
CA ASN A 187 -17.03 14.29 -23.92
C ASN A 187 -15.80 14.33 -22.98
N GLU A 188 -14.66 13.77 -23.38
CA GLU A 188 -13.52 14.49 -24.01
C GLU A 188 -12.97 15.64 -23.16
N ASP A 189 -11.86 15.36 -22.46
CA ASP A 189 -10.75 16.31 -22.30
C ASP A 189 -9.43 15.55 -22.18
N GLY A 190 -8.49 15.93 -23.04
CA GLY A 190 -7.33 15.15 -23.43
C GLY A 190 -6.17 15.10 -22.43
N ILE A 191 -5.58 13.92 -22.33
CA ILE A 191 -4.19 13.72 -21.95
C ILE A 191 -3.54 12.97 -23.12
N SER A 192 -2.80 13.71 -23.95
CA SER A 192 -1.97 13.09 -24.99
C SER A 192 -0.73 12.46 -24.38
N GLY A 193 -0.51 11.17 -24.64
CA GLY A 193 0.81 10.60 -24.90
C GLY A 193 1.59 10.04 -23.70
N ASP A 194 1.20 8.86 -23.23
CA ASP A 194 2.13 7.77 -22.88
C ASP A 194 1.32 6.47 -22.68
N GLU A 195 1.50 5.46 -23.54
CA GLU A 195 0.71 4.20 -23.58
C GLU A 195 0.97 3.23 -22.40
N ASN A 196 1.43 3.72 -21.25
CA ASN A 196 1.51 2.94 -20.01
C ASN A 196 0.32 3.30 -19.12
N LEU A 197 -0.87 2.81 -19.46
CA LEU A 197 -2.06 3.03 -18.64
C LEU A 197 -1.82 2.53 -17.21
N ILE A 198 -2.00 3.45 -16.26
CA ILE A 198 -2.09 3.13 -14.84
C ILE A 198 -3.52 2.65 -14.61
N HIS A 199 -3.70 1.39 -14.27
CA HIS A 199 -4.98 0.91 -13.78
C HIS A 199 -5.14 1.40 -12.34
N ILE A 200 -6.10 2.29 -12.13
CA ILE A 200 -6.43 2.81 -10.81
C ILE A 200 -7.68 2.09 -10.33
N ILE A 201 -7.61 1.48 -9.15
CA ILE A 201 -8.82 1.05 -8.44
C ILE A 201 -9.02 2.05 -7.33
N GLU A 202 -9.97 2.93 -7.58
CA GLU A 202 -10.52 3.84 -6.61
C GLU A 202 -11.70 3.15 -5.96
N SER A 203 -11.64 2.91 -4.65
CA SER A 203 -12.78 2.35 -3.93
C SER A 203 -13.81 3.46 -3.68
N SER A 204 -14.53 3.78 -4.74
CA SER A 204 -15.77 4.54 -4.76
C SER A 204 -16.77 3.71 -5.56
N ARG A 205 -17.39 2.68 -4.96
CA ARG A 205 -18.57 2.05 -5.58
C ARG A 205 -19.74 3.03 -5.47
N GLY A 206 -19.79 3.97 -6.39
CA GLY A 206 -20.94 4.77 -6.78
C GLY A 206 -20.89 4.88 -8.31
N LEU A 207 -22.03 4.66 -8.97
CA LEU A 207 -22.14 4.75 -10.43
C LEU A 207 -21.56 6.08 -10.93
N ASP A 208 -20.77 6.02 -11.99
CA ASP A 208 -20.26 7.18 -12.71
C ASP A 208 -21.42 8.00 -13.29
N THR A 209 -21.71 9.14 -12.65
CA THR A 209 -22.62 10.17 -13.14
C THR A 209 -21.90 11.51 -13.12
N GLY A 210 -20.97 11.73 -14.06
CA GLY A 210 -20.69 13.02 -14.71
C GLY A 210 -20.62 14.34 -13.92
N GLU A 211 -20.47 14.35 -12.59
CA GLU A 211 -20.34 15.55 -11.77
C GLU A 211 -18.86 15.84 -11.49
N LYS A 212 -18.50 17.13 -11.48
CA LYS A 212 -17.16 17.59 -11.11
C LYS A 212 -16.85 17.11 -9.70
N GLU A 213 -15.91 16.18 -9.57
CA GLU A 213 -15.45 15.64 -8.29
C GLU A 213 -15.12 16.78 -7.32
N ASN A 214 -15.91 16.90 -6.24
CA ASN A 214 -15.49 17.66 -5.08
C ASN A 214 -14.26 16.97 -4.48
N ASP A 215 -13.27 17.74 -4.04
CA ASP A 215 -12.03 17.19 -3.44
C ASP A 215 -12.30 16.30 -2.21
N ASN A 216 -13.49 16.41 -1.63
CA ASN A 216 -14.00 15.59 -0.52
C ASN A 216 -14.46 14.17 -0.92
N ASP A 217 -14.68 13.89 -2.21
CA ASP A 217 -15.18 12.58 -2.69
C ASP A 217 -14.07 11.69 -3.29
N LYS A 218 -12.84 12.20 -3.40
CA LYS A 218 -11.71 11.40 -3.84
C LYS A 218 -11.38 10.32 -2.81
N PRO A 219 -11.08 9.08 -3.26
CA PRO A 219 -10.67 8.05 -2.34
C PRO A 219 -9.40 8.49 -1.59
N LEU A 220 -9.30 8.13 -0.31
CA LEU A 220 -8.11 8.45 0.49
C LEU A 220 -6.85 7.70 0.01
N TRP A 221 -7.03 6.48 -0.50
CA TRP A 221 -5.97 5.68 -1.10
C TRP A 221 -6.38 5.20 -2.50
N GLY A 222 -5.38 5.06 -3.35
CA GLY A 222 -5.49 4.35 -4.63
C GLY A 222 -4.64 3.07 -4.64
N LEU A 223 -5.11 2.09 -5.39
CA LEU A 223 -4.37 0.89 -5.78
C LEU A 223 -3.98 1.03 -7.26
N TYR A 224 -2.68 1.10 -7.52
CA TYR A 224 -2.10 1.44 -8.82
C TYR A 224 -1.28 0.28 -9.37
N CYS A 225 -1.47 -0.06 -10.64
CA CYS A 225 -0.59 -0.97 -11.38
C CYS A 225 -0.51 -0.58 -12.86
N GLN A 226 0.47 -1.13 -13.59
CA GLN A 226 0.45 -1.08 -15.06
C GLN A 226 -0.55 -2.10 -15.61
N GLU A 227 -1.13 -1.84 -16.78
CA GLU A 227 -2.08 -2.78 -17.42
C GLU A 227 -1.50 -4.19 -17.56
N LYS A 228 -0.22 -4.31 -17.94
CA LYS A 228 0.47 -5.62 -18.06
C LYS A 228 0.55 -6.43 -16.75
N ASN A 229 0.34 -5.77 -15.61
CA ASN A 229 0.40 -6.35 -14.27
C ASN A 229 -1.00 -6.50 -13.64
N LYS A 230 -2.08 -6.20 -14.36
CA LYS A 230 -3.45 -6.18 -13.82
C LYS A 230 -3.88 -7.53 -13.22
N ASP A 231 -3.46 -8.63 -13.83
CA ASP A 231 -3.73 -9.98 -13.31
C ASP A 231 -3.09 -10.23 -11.93
N LEU A 232 -2.03 -9.50 -11.59
CA LEU A 232 -1.42 -9.58 -10.25
C LEU A 232 -2.34 -9.03 -9.17
N LEU A 233 -3.30 -8.16 -9.50
CA LEU A 233 -4.24 -7.63 -8.51
C LEU A 233 -5.17 -8.72 -7.96
N GLU A 234 -5.53 -9.69 -8.80
CA GLU A 234 -6.36 -10.83 -8.40
C GLU A 234 -5.54 -12.03 -7.91
N SER A 235 -4.33 -12.20 -8.44
CA SER A 235 -3.52 -13.41 -8.19
C SER A 235 -2.47 -13.24 -7.09
N TRP A 236 -1.96 -12.02 -6.86
CA TRP A 236 -0.97 -11.80 -5.82
C TRP A 236 -1.63 -11.80 -4.45
N HIS A 237 -1.08 -12.62 -3.56
CA HIS A 237 -1.40 -12.68 -2.14
C HIS A 237 -0.09 -12.83 -1.35
N LEU A 238 -0.13 -12.63 -0.03
CA LEU A 238 1.07 -12.85 0.79
C LEU A 238 1.62 -14.26 0.59
N PRO A 239 2.96 -14.44 0.50
CA PRO A 239 3.59 -15.73 0.28
C PRO A 239 3.19 -16.75 1.34
N THR A 240 3.00 -18.00 0.93
CA THR A 240 2.72 -19.11 1.84
C THR A 240 3.78 -20.18 1.62
N LYS A 241 4.27 -20.80 2.69
CA LYS A 241 5.16 -21.95 2.55
C LYS A 241 4.36 -23.10 1.92
N PHE A 242 4.85 -23.64 0.79
CA PHE A 242 4.27 -24.86 0.23
C PHE A 242 4.38 -25.98 1.28
N ARG A 243 3.26 -26.34 1.90
CA ARG A 243 3.17 -27.56 2.69
C ARG A 243 2.94 -28.69 1.71
N ASN A 244 3.91 -29.57 1.53
CA ASN A 244 3.64 -30.89 0.99
C ASN A 244 2.64 -31.53 1.93
N ILE A 245 1.36 -31.57 1.52
CA ILE A 245 0.38 -32.45 2.13
C ILE A 245 0.84 -33.84 1.70
N GLY A 246 1.71 -34.44 2.50
CA GLY A 246 2.14 -35.81 2.32
C GLY A 246 0.89 -36.66 2.28
N GLY A 247 0.61 -37.24 1.11
CA GLY A 247 -0.36 -38.30 1.01
C GLY A 247 0.03 -39.39 1.99
N SER A 248 -0.78 -39.57 3.02
CA SER A 248 -0.88 -40.83 3.74
C SER A 248 -1.45 -41.85 2.76
N GLY A 249 -0.60 -42.32 1.85
CA GLY A 249 -0.83 -43.54 1.11
C GLY A 249 -0.70 -44.69 2.09
N GLU A 250 -1.82 -45.35 2.33
CA GLU A 250 -1.90 -46.69 2.88
C GLU A 250 -0.79 -47.57 2.28
N ARG A 251 0.07 -48.15 3.13
CA ARG A 251 0.57 -49.52 3.05
C ARG A 251 0.98 -50.00 4.44
#